data_AF-A0A0F9TJ46-F1
#
_entry.id   AF-A0A0F9TJ46-F1
#
_cell.length_a   1.000
_cell.length_b   1.000
_cell.length_c   1.000
_cell.angle_alpha   90.00
_cell.angle_beta   90.00
_cell.angle_gamma   90.00
#
_symmetry.space_group_name_H-M   'P 1'
#
loop_
_entity.id
_entity.type
_entity.pdbx_description
1 polymer ?
#
loop_
_entity_poly.entity_id
_entity_poly.type
_entity_poly.pdbx_seq_one_letter_code
_entity_poly.pdbx_strand_id
1 'polypeptide(L)'
;MSNVGRENFYICGACGGIMVTVDVDEGTTPMLTDCRAGGCTGLAQSGWYEPKPVGAGAVKWEWYLPSKKETRGLSTETKLHCSLGGLLLRPREQSEEQWWEDEETP
;
A
#
# COMPACT_ATOMS: atom_id res chain seq x y z
N MET A 1 11.62 11.41 10.26
CA MET A 1 12.08 10.20 9.55
C MET A 1 11.03 9.88 8.51
N SER A 2 11.43 9.71 7.26
CA SER A 2 10.53 9.37 6.16
C SER A 2 10.17 7.87 6.22
N ASN A 3 8.95 7.54 5.78
CA ASN A 3 8.57 6.15 5.52
C ASN A 3 8.61 5.77 4.04
N VAL A 4 8.98 6.69 3.14
CA VAL A 4 9.07 6.42 1.71
C VAL A 4 10.02 5.23 1.46
N GLY A 5 9.53 4.26 0.68
CA GLY A 5 10.21 3.02 0.38
C GLY A 5 10.11 1.94 1.46
N ARG A 6 9.52 2.24 2.63
CA ARG A 6 9.31 1.25 3.69
C ARG A 6 8.04 0.46 3.43
N GLU A 7 8.12 -0.84 3.69
CA GLU A 7 6.97 -1.71 3.68
C GLU A 7 6.25 -1.68 5.03
N ASN A 8 4.94 -1.86 4.97
CA ASN A 8 4.10 -2.14 6.13
C ASN A 8 3.20 -3.34 5.81
N PHE A 9 2.68 -3.98 6.85
CA PHE A 9 1.67 -5.01 6.70
C PHE A 9 0.44 -4.67 7.53
N TYR A 10 -0.73 -5.11 7.07
CA TYR A 10 -2.00 -4.93 7.76
C TYR A 10 -2.67 -6.29 7.94
N ILE A 11 -2.99 -6.66 9.19
CA ILE A 11 -3.63 -7.93 9.53
C ILE A 11 -5.11 -7.69 9.82
N CYS A 12 -5.99 -8.37 9.08
CA CYS A 12 -7.43 -8.31 9.30
C CYS A 12 -7.84 -9.12 10.54
N GLY A 13 -8.49 -8.47 11.50
CA GLY A 13 -9.01 -9.16 12.69
C GLY A 13 -10.17 -10.12 12.40
N ALA A 14 -10.85 -9.96 11.26
CA ALA A 14 -12.02 -10.77 10.89
C ALA A 14 -11.67 -12.04 10.10
N CYS A 15 -10.79 -11.95 9.10
CA CYS A 15 -10.43 -13.08 8.23
C CYS A 15 -8.97 -13.54 8.36
N GLY A 16 -8.14 -12.85 9.14
CA GLY A 16 -6.70 -13.13 9.25
C GLY A 16 -5.88 -12.77 8.01
N GLY A 17 -6.51 -12.23 6.96
CA GLY A 17 -5.83 -11.83 5.74
C GLY A 17 -4.75 -10.77 5.98
N ILE A 18 -3.62 -10.90 5.29
CA ILE A 18 -2.47 -10.00 5.40
C ILE A 18 -2.34 -9.20 4.11
N MET A 19 -2.40 -7.88 4.22
CA MET A 19 -2.12 -6.95 3.13
C MET A 19 -0.71 -6.38 3.32
N VAL A 20 0.07 -6.33 2.26
CA VAL A 20 1.41 -5.71 2.28
C VAL A 20 1.39 -4.46 1.42
N THR A 21 1.80 -3.34 2.03
CA THR A 21 1.83 -2.00 1.43
C THR A 21 3.26 -1.47 1.38
N VAL A 22 3.52 -0.50 0.49
CA VAL A 22 4.72 0.34 0.52
C VAL A 22 4.32 1.81 0.46
N ASP A 23 5.06 2.68 1.14
CA ASP A 23 4.84 4.13 1.04
C ASP A 23 5.65 4.67 -0.14
N VAL A 24 5.01 5.23 -1.16
CA VAL A 24 5.71 5.81 -2.33
C VAL A 24 5.86 7.33 -2.26
N ASP A 25 5.05 7.98 -1.42
CA ASP A 25 5.08 9.42 -1.16
C ASP A 25 5.17 9.71 0.34
N GLU A 26 5.65 10.91 0.69
CA GLU A 26 5.67 11.39 2.07
C GLU A 26 4.26 11.67 2.58
N GLY A 27 3.96 11.21 3.80
CA GLY A 27 2.69 11.51 4.45
C GLY A 27 2.36 10.58 5.60
N THR A 28 1.07 10.54 5.95
CA THR A 28 0.51 9.74 7.04
C THR A 28 -0.36 8.63 6.48
N THR A 29 -0.06 7.40 6.90
CA THR A 29 -0.87 6.21 6.65
C THR A 29 -1.74 5.90 7.88
N PRO A 30 -2.91 5.28 7.70
CA PRO A 30 -3.81 5.00 8.82
C PRO A 30 -3.34 3.79 9.64
N MET A 31 -3.67 3.79 10.93
CA MET A 31 -3.49 2.62 11.81
C MET A 31 -4.43 1.47 11.42
N LEU A 32 -5.63 1.79 10.95
CA LEU A 32 -6.66 0.83 10.52
C LEU A 32 -7.06 1.14 9.07
N THR A 33 -7.20 0.11 8.24
CA THR A 33 -7.74 0.22 6.87
C THR A 33 -8.71 -0.91 6.59
N ASP A 34 -9.60 -0.72 5.62
CA ASP A 34 -10.43 -1.81 5.10
C ASP A 34 -9.58 -2.98 4.61
N CYS A 35 -9.99 -4.19 4.98
CA CYS A 35 -9.43 -5.42 4.47
C CYS A 35 -9.71 -5.53 2.97
N ARG A 36 -8.69 -5.93 2.21
CA ARG A 36 -8.80 -6.19 0.77
C ARG A 36 -8.52 -7.64 0.41
N ALA A 37 -8.49 -8.53 1.41
CA ALA A 37 -8.32 -9.96 1.22
C ALA A 37 -9.67 -10.62 0.92
N GLY A 38 -9.79 -11.28 -0.24
CA GLY A 38 -10.88 -12.22 -0.55
C GLY A 38 -12.30 -11.66 -0.42
N GLY A 39 -12.52 -10.36 -0.65
CA GLY A 39 -13.84 -9.72 -0.50
C GLY A 39 -14.30 -9.50 0.95
N CYS A 40 -13.41 -9.68 1.93
CA CYS A 40 -13.70 -9.39 3.33
C CYS A 40 -14.00 -7.90 3.55
N THR A 41 -14.97 -7.58 4.41
CA THR A 41 -15.37 -6.22 4.79
C THR A 41 -14.88 -5.81 6.18
N GLY A 42 -14.00 -6.60 6.80
CA GLY A 42 -13.42 -6.29 8.11
C GLY A 42 -12.35 -5.22 8.08
N LEU A 43 -11.90 -4.79 9.25
CA LEU A 43 -10.78 -3.85 9.40
C LEU A 43 -9.46 -4.60 9.61
N ALA A 44 -8.41 -4.07 9.00
CA ALA A 44 -7.03 -4.55 9.12
C ALA A 44 -6.16 -3.52 9.86
N GLN A 45 -5.35 -4.00 10.79
CA GLN A 45 -4.51 -3.19 11.66
C GLN A 45 -3.06 -3.21 11.21
N SER A 46 -2.44 -2.03 11.24
CA SER A 46 -1.02 -1.83 10.90
C SER A 46 -0.08 -2.64 11.79
N GLY A 47 0.94 -3.21 11.17
CA GLY A 47 2.11 -3.81 11.79
C GLY A 47 3.20 -2.81 12.18
N TRP A 48 2.93 -1.50 12.10
CA TRP A 48 3.84 -0.44 12.53
C TRP A 48 5.21 -0.45 11.84
N TYR A 49 5.26 -0.91 10.58
CA TYR A 49 6.51 -1.03 9.80
C TYR A 49 7.55 -1.97 10.44
N GLU A 50 7.10 -2.91 11.26
CA GLU A 50 7.89 -4.03 11.76
C GLU A 50 8.15 -5.07 10.65
N PRO A 51 9.09 -6.01 10.85
CA PRO A 51 9.29 -7.12 9.93
C PRO A 51 8.00 -7.88 9.64
N LYS A 52 7.75 -8.16 8.37
CA LYS A 52 6.55 -8.88 7.92
C LYS A 52 6.47 -10.26 8.57
N PRO A 53 5.27 -10.71 8.99
CA PRO A 53 5.10 -12.07 9.49
C PRO A 53 5.41 -13.11 8.40
N VAL A 54 5.83 -14.30 8.83
CA VAL A 54 6.07 -15.44 7.93
C VAL A 54 4.78 -15.75 7.16
N GLY A 55 4.89 -15.87 5.84
CA GLY A 55 3.74 -16.11 4.95
C GLY A 55 3.06 -14.85 4.42
N ALA A 56 3.50 -13.65 4.82
CA ALA A 56 3.09 -12.42 4.13
C ALA A 56 3.56 -12.44 2.67
N GLY A 57 2.65 -12.11 1.75
CA GLY A 57 2.97 -12.08 0.31
C GLY A 57 3.81 -10.86 -0.11
N ALA A 58 4.00 -10.73 -1.42
CA ALA A 58 4.60 -9.54 -2.01
C ALA A 58 3.78 -8.27 -1.75
N VAL A 59 4.41 -7.10 -1.90
CA VAL A 59 3.72 -5.80 -1.86
C VAL A 59 2.72 -5.72 -3.01
N LYS A 60 1.43 -5.55 -2.68
CA LYS A 60 0.35 -5.42 -3.67
C LYS A 60 -0.31 -4.05 -3.68
N TRP A 61 0.03 -3.22 -2.71
CA TRP A 61 -0.63 -1.94 -2.47
C TRP A 61 0.41 -0.86 -2.20
N GLU A 62 0.08 0.37 -2.52
CA GLU A 62 0.94 1.51 -2.21
C GLU A 62 0.15 2.68 -1.65
N TRP A 63 0.77 3.36 -0.69
CA TRP A 63 0.31 4.62 -0.13
C TRP A 63 0.93 5.77 -0.91
N TYR A 64 0.08 6.58 -1.54
CA TYR A 64 0.49 7.66 -2.45
C TYR A 64 -0.27 8.96 -2.15
N LEU A 65 0.30 10.07 -2.57
CA LEU A 65 -0.35 11.37 -2.56
C LEU A 65 -0.95 11.63 -3.96
N PRO A 66 -2.28 11.79 -4.11
CA PRO A 66 -2.88 11.97 -5.42
C PRO A 66 -2.40 13.26 -6.09
N SER A 67 -2.12 13.19 -7.38
CA SER A 67 -1.78 14.34 -8.21
C SER A 67 -2.95 15.31 -8.31
N LYS A 68 -2.69 16.57 -8.72
CA LYS A 68 -3.74 17.56 -8.99
C LYS A 68 -4.79 17.10 -10.00
N LYS A 69 -4.45 16.16 -10.88
CA LYS A 69 -5.39 15.58 -11.86
C LYS A 69 -6.29 14.56 -11.17
N GLU A 70 -5.71 13.64 -10.39
CA GLU A 70 -6.45 12.62 -9.64
C GLU A 70 -7.35 13.25 -8.57
N THR A 71 -6.91 14.33 -7.91
CA THR A 71 -7.71 14.99 -6.89
C THR A 71 -9.00 15.60 -7.43
N ARG A 72 -9.13 15.93 -8.73
CA ARG A 72 -10.34 16.57 -9.28
C ARG A 72 -11.60 15.74 -9.02
N GLY A 73 -11.51 14.42 -9.15
CA GLY A 73 -12.63 13.49 -8.96
C GLY A 73 -12.91 13.09 -7.51
N LEU A 74 -12.08 13.51 -6.56
CA LEU A 74 -12.23 13.13 -5.15
C LEU A 74 -13.28 13.99 -4.43
N SER A 75 -13.85 13.42 -3.36
CA SER A 75 -14.72 14.16 -2.45
C SER A 75 -13.97 15.31 -1.76
N THR A 76 -14.69 16.30 -1.24
CA THR A 76 -14.10 17.40 -0.46
C THR A 76 -13.36 16.90 0.77
N GLU A 77 -13.89 15.88 1.44
CA GLU A 77 -13.27 15.27 2.62
C GLU A 77 -11.95 14.58 2.28
N THR A 78 -11.93 13.78 1.21
CA THR A 78 -10.70 13.12 0.76
C THR A 78 -9.64 14.13 0.31
N LYS A 79 -10.04 15.22 -0.34
CA LYS A 79 -9.13 16.32 -0.69
C LYS A 79 -8.53 16.96 0.57
N LEU A 80 -9.35 17.22 1.59
CA LEU A 80 -8.90 17.78 2.86
C LEU A 80 -7.92 16.83 3.56
N HIS A 81 -8.24 15.53 3.67
CA HIS A 81 -7.33 14.51 4.19
C HIS A 81 -5.95 14.58 3.53
N CYS A 82 -5.91 14.60 2.20
CA CYS A 82 -4.64 14.68 1.46
C CYS A 82 -3.91 16.01 1.70
N SER A 83 -4.63 17.13 1.78
CA SER A 83 -4.01 18.44 2.06
C SER A 83 -3.40 18.54 3.46
N LEU A 84 -3.86 17.73 4.40
CA LEU A 84 -3.32 17.62 5.76
C LEU A 84 -2.19 16.58 5.87
N GLY A 85 -1.71 16.05 4.73
CA GLY A 85 -0.61 15.09 4.66
C GLY A 85 -1.06 13.63 4.72
N GLY A 86 -2.35 13.34 4.62
CA GLY A 86 -2.86 11.98 4.53
C GLY A 86 -2.62 11.34 3.16
N LEU A 87 -2.23 10.07 3.15
CA LEU A 87 -2.05 9.29 1.91
C LEU A 87 -3.31 8.51 1.55
N LEU A 88 -3.44 8.16 0.26
CA LEU A 88 -4.48 7.27 -0.26
C LEU A 88 -3.86 5.92 -0.64
N LEU A 89 -4.68 4.86 -0.66
CA LEU A 89 -4.23 3.53 -1.07
C LEU A 89 -4.67 3.23 -2.50
N ARG A 90 -3.77 2.65 -3.31
CA ARG A 90 -4.11 2.03 -4.60
C ARG A 90 -3.40 0.69 -4.79
N PRO A 91 -3.91 -0.19 -5.69
CA PRO A 91 -3.14 -1.35 -6.13
C PRO A 91 -1.81 -0.90 -6.72
N ARG A 92 -0.73 -1.62 -6.39
CA ARG A 92 0.58 -1.38 -6.98
C ARG A 92 0.63 -2.03 -8.36
N GLU A 93 1.02 -1.26 -9.38
CA GLU A 93 1.40 -1.83 -10.67
C GLU A 93 2.69 -2.62 -10.46
N GLN A 94 2.61 -3.94 -10.51
CA GLN A 94 3.81 -4.78 -10.49
C GLN A 94 4.42 -4.72 -11.88
N SER A 95 5.56 -4.03 -12.04
CA SER A 95 6.43 -4.30 -13.18
C SER A 95 6.95 -5.72 -12.99
N GLU A 96 6.59 -6.66 -13.85
CA GLU A 96 7.30 -7.93 -13.93
C GLU A 96 8.79 -7.58 -14.09
N GLU A 97 9.64 -8.04 -13.17
CA GLU A 97 11.08 -8.04 -13.38
C GLU A 97 11.33 -8.78 -14.69
N GLN A 98 11.61 -8.01 -15.75
CA GLN A 98 11.96 -8.53 -17.04
C GLN A 98 13.37 -9.09 -16.93
N TRP A 99 13.45 -10.37 -16.55
CA TRP A 99 14.66 -11.16 -16.67
C TRP A 99 14.97 -11.30 -18.16
N TRP A 100 15.89 -10.50 -18.69
CA TRP A 100 16.59 -10.89 -19.90
C TRP A 100 17.60 -11.96 -19.45
N GLU A 101 17.33 -13.22 -19.77
CA GLU A 101 18.40 -14.20 -19.80
C GLU A 101 19.33 -13.74 -20.92
N ASP A 102 20.54 -13.30 -20.55
CA ASP A 102 21.62 -13.16 -21.51
C ASP A 102 21.81 -14.56 -22.14
N GLU A 103 21.30 -14.75 -23.37
CA GLU A 103 21.69 -15.87 -24.21
C GLU A 103 23.21 -15.74 -24.43
N GLU A 104 24.00 -16.40 -23.59
CA GLU A 104 25.36 -16.82 -23.91
C GLU A 104 25.26 -17.67 -25.18
N THR A 105 25.41 -17.01 -26.31
CA THR A 105 25.59 -17.67 -27.60
C THR A 105 26.99 -18.27 -27.60
N PRO A 106 27.16 -19.59 -27.80
CA PRO A 106 28.48 -20.21 -27.90
C PRO A 106 29.27 -19.74 -29.14
#